data_AF-A0A960H3B9-F1
#
_entry.id   AF-A0A960H3B9-F1
#
_cell.length_a   1.000
_cell.length_b   1.000
_cell.length_c   1.000
_cell.angle_alpha   90.00
_cell.angle_beta   90.00
_cell.angle_gamma   90.00
#
_symmetry.space_group_name_H-M   'P 1'
#
loop_
_entity.id
_entity.type
_entity.pdbx_description
1 polymer ?
#
loop_
_entity_poly.entity_id
_entity_poly.type
_entity_poly.pdbx_seq_one_letter_code
_entity_poly.pdbx_strand_id
1 'polypeptide(L)'
;TSLTLPIGLGTSAQVVGLVTFQIAYPAVLVRARLATIGSQYEEAAMDLGASALEALRRVTLPMLMPAIFASTVLVFADVIDDFVLVRYLSGNSSTEPVSVKIYNTARAAPTPALNALATLLLAAALIAVTIGYLVYRKMTRGDDTAGRGIAAFAGEA
;
A
#
# COMPACT_ATOMS: atom_id res chain seq x y z
N THR A 1 26.77 5.29 24.93
CA THR A 1 25.51 4.68 25.41
C THR A 1 24.98 3.80 24.30
N SER A 2 25.32 2.51 24.30
CA SER A 2 24.83 1.56 23.29
C SER A 2 23.38 1.22 23.60
N LEU A 3 22.43 1.87 22.93
CA LEU A 3 21.05 1.41 22.89
C LEU A 3 21.06 0.02 22.23
N THR A 4 21.02 -1.03 23.04
CA THR A 4 20.79 -2.40 22.57
C THR A 4 19.31 -2.50 22.21
N LEU A 5 18.95 -2.03 21.01
CA LEU A 5 17.69 -2.41 20.40
C LEU A 5 17.70 -3.94 20.24
N PRO A 6 16.64 -4.66 20.64
CA PRO A 6 16.58 -6.13 20.53
C PRO A 6 16.58 -6.63 19.07
N ILE A 7 16.54 -5.70 18.11
CA ILE A 7 16.61 -5.93 16.66
C ILE A 7 17.97 -5.43 16.17
N GLY A 8 18.85 -6.36 15.79
CA GLY A 8 20.12 -6.02 15.14
C GLY A 8 19.90 -5.38 13.76
N LEU A 9 20.88 -4.61 13.30
CA LEU A 9 20.89 -4.07 11.93
C LEU A 9 20.90 -5.21 10.91
N GLY A 10 20.20 -5.01 9.79
CA GLY A 10 20.04 -6.01 8.74
C GLY A 10 18.63 -6.05 8.17
N THR A 11 18.29 -7.12 7.46
CA THR A 11 16.99 -7.26 6.76
C THR A 11 15.79 -7.09 7.68
N SER A 12 15.85 -7.58 8.92
CA SER A 12 14.75 -7.43 9.89
C SER A 12 14.54 -5.96 10.27
N ALA A 13 15.63 -5.22 10.55
CA ALA A 13 15.56 -3.79 10.83
C ALA A 13 15.01 -3.02 9.62
N GLN A 14 15.42 -3.36 8.39
CA GLN A 14 14.89 -2.77 7.17
C GLN A 14 13.37 -2.97 7.04
N VAL A 15 12.87 -4.20 7.25
CA VAL A 15 11.44 -4.50 7.18
C VAL A 15 10.66 -3.72 8.24
N VAL A 16 11.13 -3.72 9.49
CA VAL A 16 10.47 -2.99 10.58
C VAL A 16 10.48 -1.48 10.32
N GLY A 17 11.60 -0.94 9.84
CA GLY A 17 11.73 0.47 9.48
C GLY A 17 10.77 0.87 8.37
N LEU A 18 10.72 0.09 7.28
CA LEU A 18 9.81 0.31 6.16
C LEU A 18 8.35 0.23 6.61
N VAL A 19 7.97 -0.80 7.36
CA VAL A 19 6.59 -0.94 7.88
C VAL A 19 6.22 0.27 8.75
N THR A 20 7.12 0.70 9.64
CA THR A 20 6.88 1.83 10.55
C THR A 20 6.73 3.14 9.79
N PHE A 21 7.59 3.39 8.79
CA PHE A 21 7.56 4.60 7.98
C PHE A 21 6.31 4.66 7.09
N GLN A 22 5.87 3.50 6.59
CA GLN A 22 4.81 3.40 5.59
C GLN A 22 3.40 3.25 6.17
N ILE A 23 3.25 3.03 7.48
CA ILE A 23 1.95 2.74 8.11
C ILE A 23 0.91 3.86 7.95
N ALA A 24 1.36 5.10 7.72
CA ALA A 24 0.49 6.25 7.53
C ALA A 24 -0.39 6.10 6.28
N TYR A 25 0.14 5.54 5.18
CA TYR A 25 -0.60 5.36 3.93
C TYR A 25 -1.84 4.47 4.08
N PRO A 26 -1.75 3.20 4.55
CA PRO A 26 -2.93 2.38 4.76
C PRO A 26 -3.85 2.98 5.83
N ALA A 27 -3.32 3.58 6.91
CA ALA A 27 -4.15 4.19 7.95
C ALA A 27 -5.04 5.31 7.39
N VAL A 28 -4.49 6.21 6.57
CA VAL A 28 -5.24 7.33 5.98
C VAL A 28 -6.25 6.84 4.94
N LEU A 29 -5.84 5.96 4.03
CA LEU A 29 -6.71 5.48 2.94
C LEU A 29 -7.87 4.61 3.46
N VAL A 30 -7.59 3.71 4.39
CA VAL A 30 -8.63 2.86 5.01
C VAL A 30 -9.58 3.72 5.84
N ARG A 31 -9.08 4.70 6.61
CA ARG A 31 -9.92 5.62 7.39
C ARG A 31 -10.84 6.45 6.49
N ALA A 32 -10.31 6.97 5.38
CA ALA A 32 -11.11 7.72 4.41
C ALA A 32 -12.23 6.83 3.82
N ARG A 33 -11.93 5.59 3.44
CA ARG A 33 -12.95 4.67 2.91
C ARG A 33 -13.99 4.30 3.97
N LEU A 34 -13.58 4.04 5.20
CA LEU A 34 -14.51 3.74 6.30
C LEU A 34 -15.50 4.89 6.52
N ALA A 35 -15.01 6.14 6.49
CA ALA A 35 -15.86 7.32 6.61
C ALA A 35 -16.88 7.46 5.47
N THR A 36 -16.57 6.98 4.25
CA THR A 36 -17.52 6.99 3.13
C THR A 36 -18.57 5.88 3.20
N ILE A 37 -18.26 4.74 3.84
CA ILE A 37 -19.19 3.61 3.94
C ILE A 37 -20.27 3.89 4.99
N GLY A 38 -19.91 4.45 6.15
CA GLY A 38 -20.83 4.66 7.27
C GLY A 38 -21.14 3.38 8.07
N SER A 39 -21.78 3.49 9.24
CA SER A 39 -22.05 2.35 10.15
C SER A 39 -23.28 1.51 9.77
N GLN A 40 -24.13 2.02 8.87
CA GLN A 40 -25.42 1.40 8.56
C GLN A 40 -25.32 -0.02 8.01
N TYR A 41 -24.23 -0.36 7.31
CA TYR A 41 -24.01 -1.70 6.78
C TYR A 41 -23.65 -2.71 7.88
N GLU A 42 -22.93 -2.24 8.91
CA GLU A 42 -22.57 -3.06 10.07
C GLU A 42 -23.79 -3.29 10.97
N GLU A 43 -24.57 -2.23 11.21
CA GLU A 43 -25.83 -2.29 11.96
C GLU A 43 -26.82 -3.25 11.28
N ALA A 44 -27.03 -3.13 9.96
CA ALA A 44 -27.92 -4.03 9.21
C ALA A 44 -27.47 -5.49 9.26
N ALA A 45 -26.15 -5.76 9.27
CA ALA A 45 -25.65 -7.11 9.41
C ALA A 45 -25.93 -7.69 10.81
N MET A 46 -25.81 -6.87 11.85
CA MET A 46 -26.13 -7.26 13.22
C MET A 46 -27.63 -7.46 13.43
N ASP A 47 -28.48 -6.64 12.79
CA ASP A 47 -29.94 -6.82 12.79
C ASP A 47 -30.36 -8.15 12.15
N LEU A 48 -29.60 -8.64 11.16
CA LEU A 48 -29.79 -9.96 10.55
C LEU A 48 -29.19 -11.11 11.38
N GLY A 49 -28.70 -10.83 12.59
CA GLY A 49 -28.19 -11.80 13.55
C GLY A 49 -26.69 -12.08 13.47
N ALA A 50 -25.92 -11.30 12.72
CA ALA A 50 -24.46 -11.42 12.73
C ALA A 50 -23.87 -10.85 14.02
N SER A 51 -22.83 -11.49 14.57
CA SER A 51 -22.02 -10.86 15.61
C SER A 51 -21.16 -9.72 15.04
N ALA A 52 -20.72 -8.77 15.87
CA ALA A 52 -19.89 -7.64 15.43
C ALA A 52 -18.63 -8.08 14.67
N LEU A 53 -17.97 -9.17 15.10
CA LEU A 53 -16.81 -9.72 14.39
C LEU A 53 -17.17 -10.31 13.03
N GLU A 54 -18.35 -10.92 12.91
CA GLU A 54 -18.85 -11.44 11.64
C GLU A 54 -19.24 -10.31 10.68
N ALA A 55 -19.90 -9.26 11.18
CA ALA A 55 -20.23 -8.06 10.41
C ALA A 55 -18.94 -7.39 9.89
N LEU A 56 -17.94 -7.19 10.76
CA LEU A 56 -16.63 -6.67 10.37
C LEU A 56 -15.98 -7.52 9.27
N ARG A 57 -15.90 -8.84 9.45
CA ARG A 57 -15.17 -9.72 8.53
C ARG A 57 -15.91 -9.95 7.22
N ARG A 58 -17.24 -10.05 7.23
CA ARG A 58 -18.06 -10.42 6.05
C ARG A 58 -18.62 -9.23 5.30
N VAL A 59 -18.74 -8.07 5.93
CA VAL A 59 -19.32 -6.86 5.32
C VAL A 59 -18.27 -5.75 5.24
N THR A 60 -17.85 -5.23 6.39
CA THR A 60 -16.97 -4.04 6.44
C THR A 60 -15.62 -4.28 5.77
N LEU A 61 -14.95 -5.41 6.06
CA LEU A 61 -13.62 -5.71 5.53
C LEU A 61 -13.63 -5.86 4.00
N PRO A 62 -14.53 -6.63 3.35
CA PRO A 62 -14.69 -6.65 1.90
C PRO A 62 -14.93 -5.27 1.29
N MET A 63 -15.73 -4.41 1.94
CA MET A 63 -15.99 -3.05 1.46
C MET A 63 -14.76 -2.12 1.58
N LEU A 64 -13.86 -2.42 2.53
CA LEU A 64 -12.57 -1.74 2.69
C LEU A 64 -11.47 -2.30 1.76
N MET A 65 -11.62 -3.51 1.21
CA MET A 65 -10.61 -4.15 0.35
C MET A 65 -10.11 -3.25 -0.80
N PRO A 66 -10.93 -2.48 -1.52
CA PRO A 66 -10.45 -1.58 -2.57
C PRO A 66 -9.47 -0.53 -2.04
N ALA A 67 -9.72 0.01 -0.85
CA ALA A 67 -8.85 0.99 -0.21
C ALA A 67 -7.56 0.36 0.35
N ILE A 68 -7.67 -0.83 0.96
CA ILE A 68 -6.51 -1.60 1.40
C ILE A 68 -5.60 -1.90 0.20
N PHE A 69 -6.17 -2.41 -0.88
CA PHE A 69 -5.41 -2.71 -2.10
C PHE A 69 -4.76 -1.48 -2.72
N ALA A 70 -5.48 -0.36 -2.81
CA ALA A 70 -4.92 0.91 -3.29
C ALA A 70 -3.74 1.37 -2.41
N SER A 71 -3.85 1.25 -1.08
CA SER A 71 -2.77 1.59 -0.17
C SER A 71 -1.56 0.68 -0.30
N THR A 72 -1.77 -0.62 -0.54
CA THR A 72 -0.68 -1.58 -0.78
C THR A 72 0.11 -1.22 -2.05
N VAL A 73 -0.59 -0.86 -3.13
CA VAL A 73 0.08 -0.43 -4.38
C VAL A 73 0.88 0.85 -4.15
N LEU A 74 0.32 1.82 -3.41
CA LEU A 74 0.99 3.07 -3.10
C LEU A 74 2.25 2.85 -2.27
N VAL A 75 2.17 2.06 -1.19
CA VAL A 75 3.32 1.69 -0.36
C VAL A 75 4.36 0.93 -1.17
N PHE A 76 3.94 -0.01 -2.02
CA PHE A 76 4.88 -0.75 -2.87
C PHE A 76 5.64 0.18 -3.83
N ALA A 77 4.93 1.14 -4.43
CA ALA A 77 5.53 2.09 -5.36
C ALA A 77 6.55 3.02 -4.68
N ASP A 78 6.33 3.39 -3.41
CA ASP A 78 7.22 4.25 -2.62
C ASP A 78 8.39 3.48 -1.97
N VAL A 79 8.22 2.19 -1.66
CA VAL A 79 9.26 1.39 -1.00
C VAL A 79 10.27 0.80 -1.99
N ILE A 80 9.86 0.53 -3.23
CA ILE A 80 10.71 -0.17 -4.20
C ILE A 80 11.96 0.63 -4.59
N ASP A 81 11.90 1.97 -4.53
CA ASP A 81 13.01 2.86 -4.83
C ASP A 81 13.68 3.45 -3.58
N ASP A 82 13.16 3.20 -2.38
CA ASP A 82 13.77 3.64 -1.13
C ASP A 82 15.14 2.96 -0.96
N PHE A 83 16.19 3.76 -1.13
CA PHE A 83 17.56 3.38 -0.81
C PHE A 83 18.03 4.04 0.49
N VAL A 84 17.41 5.13 0.94
CA VAL A 84 17.89 5.92 2.07
C VAL A 84 17.67 5.13 3.36
N LEU A 85 16.43 4.75 3.64
CA LEU A 85 16.07 4.09 4.89
C LEU A 85 16.78 2.74 5.00
N VAL A 86 16.72 1.96 3.92
CA VAL A 86 17.32 0.62 3.87
C VAL A 86 18.85 0.65 3.93
N ARG A 87 19.51 1.72 3.44
CA ARG A 87 20.98 1.91 3.51
C ARG A 87 21.46 2.20 4.92
N TYR A 88 20.69 2.95 5.70
CA TYR A 88 21.02 3.23 7.10
C TYR A 88 20.73 2.05 8.01
N LEU A 89 19.81 1.17 7.63
CA LEU A 89 19.43 -0.02 8.39
C LEU A 89 20.16 -1.31 7.97
N SER A 90 21.04 -1.26 6.96
CA SER A 90 21.65 -2.47 6.37
C SER A 90 22.65 -3.19 7.29
N GLY A 91 23.38 -2.45 8.14
CA GLY A 91 24.44 -3.02 8.98
C GLY A 91 25.39 -3.96 8.22
N ASN A 92 25.58 -5.17 8.75
CA ASN A 92 26.39 -6.25 8.16
C ASN A 92 25.51 -7.28 7.41
N SER A 93 24.36 -6.87 6.88
CA SER A 93 23.48 -7.76 6.11
C SER A 93 24.23 -8.41 4.94
N SER A 94 24.04 -9.72 4.76
CA SER A 94 24.51 -10.45 3.59
C SER A 94 23.74 -10.11 2.31
N THR A 95 22.57 -9.49 2.45
CA THR A 95 21.69 -9.12 1.33
C THR A 95 21.69 -7.61 1.14
N GLU A 96 22.06 -7.16 -0.05
CA GLU A 96 22.03 -5.76 -0.46
C GLU A 96 20.73 -5.47 -1.25
N PRO A 97 19.90 -4.51 -0.81
CA PRO A 97 18.73 -4.07 -1.56
C PRO A 97 19.13 -3.52 -2.94
N VAL A 98 18.32 -3.79 -3.96
CA VAL A 98 18.61 -3.36 -5.34
C VAL A 98 18.73 -1.83 -5.43
N SER A 99 17.89 -1.08 -4.71
CA SER A 99 17.93 0.37 -4.62
C SER A 99 19.29 0.89 -4.10
N VAL A 100 19.84 0.25 -3.07
CA VAL A 100 21.16 0.55 -2.50
C VAL A 100 22.28 0.23 -3.47
N LYS A 101 22.21 -0.93 -4.13
CA LYS A 101 23.20 -1.34 -5.13
C LYS A 101 23.27 -0.36 -6.30
N ILE A 102 22.11 0.10 -6.76
CA ILE A 102 22.03 1.11 -7.84
C ILE A 102 22.68 2.41 -7.37
N TYR A 103 22.33 2.89 -6.18
CA TYR A 103 22.89 4.11 -5.61
C TYR A 103 24.41 4.04 -5.45
N ASN A 104 24.93 2.98 -4.83
CA ASN A 104 26.36 2.81 -4.57
C ASN A 104 27.18 2.76 -5.88
N THR A 105 26.68 2.04 -6.89
CA THR A 105 27.37 1.86 -8.17
C THR A 105 27.31 3.12 -9.04
N ALA A 106 26.19 3.84 -9.03
CA ALA A 106 26.04 5.11 -9.73
C ALA A 106 27.08 6.15 -9.29
N ARG A 107 27.42 6.15 -7.99
CA ARG A 107 28.42 7.07 -7.42
C ARG A 107 29.86 6.73 -7.77
N ALA A 108 30.17 5.48 -8.10
CA ALA A 108 31.51 5.05 -8.48
C ALA A 108 31.80 5.30 -9.96
N ALA A 109 31.01 4.70 -10.85
CA ALA A 109 30.98 4.97 -12.29
C ALA A 109 29.73 4.28 -12.89
N PRO A 110 28.89 4.98 -13.66
CA PRO A 110 27.70 4.37 -14.26
C PRO A 110 28.10 3.34 -15.33
N THR A 111 27.63 2.10 -15.18
CA THR A 111 27.85 1.01 -16.15
C THR A 111 26.58 0.76 -16.98
N PRO A 112 26.66 0.20 -18.20
CA PRO A 112 25.47 -0.17 -18.98
C PRO A 112 24.52 -1.12 -18.24
N ALA A 113 25.07 -2.03 -17.43
CA ALA A 113 24.30 -2.95 -16.59
C ALA A 113 23.48 -2.21 -15.50
N LEU A 114 24.01 -1.11 -14.96
CA LEU A 114 23.31 -0.26 -13.99
C LEU A 114 22.08 0.40 -14.60
N ASN A 115 22.23 0.95 -15.81
CA ASN A 115 21.13 1.59 -16.53
C ASN A 115 20.03 0.58 -16.88
N ALA A 116 20.40 -0.66 -17.21
CA ALA A 116 19.45 -1.74 -17.41
C ALA A 116 18.66 -2.06 -16.13
N LEU A 117 19.33 -2.19 -14.98
CA LEU A 117 18.67 -2.42 -13.69
C LEU A 117 17.72 -1.29 -13.30
N ALA A 118 18.14 -0.03 -13.44
CA ALA A 118 17.30 1.12 -13.16
C ALA A 118 16.06 1.17 -14.06
N THR A 119 16.22 0.86 -15.34
CA THR A 119 15.10 0.80 -16.29
C THR A 119 14.13 -0.33 -15.95
N LEU A 120 14.63 -1.50 -15.55
CA LEU A 120 13.80 -2.63 -15.13
C LEU A 120 13.01 -2.32 -13.85
N LEU A 121 13.63 -1.67 -12.85
CA LEU A 121 12.91 -1.24 -11.65
C LEU A 121 11.83 -0.21 -11.97
N LEU A 122 12.14 0.78 -12.82
CA LEU A 122 11.15 1.76 -13.26
C LEU A 122 9.98 1.07 -13.99
N ALA A 123 10.27 0.16 -14.91
CA ALA A 123 9.24 -0.60 -15.62
C ALA A 123 8.38 -1.44 -14.66
N ALA A 124 8.99 -2.11 -13.69
CA ALA A 124 8.27 -2.89 -12.67
C ALA A 124 7.35 -2.01 -11.82
N ALA A 125 7.83 -0.85 -11.36
CA ALA A 125 7.04 0.12 -10.60
C ALA A 125 5.85 0.64 -11.43
N LEU A 126 6.08 1.04 -12.68
CA LEU A 126 5.04 1.51 -13.58
C LEU A 126 3.97 0.45 -13.86
N ILE A 127 4.39 -0.81 -14.06
CA ILE A 127 3.47 -1.95 -14.24
C ILE A 127 2.63 -2.15 -12.99
N ALA A 128 3.26 -2.17 -11.80
CA ALA A 128 2.55 -2.36 -10.54
C ALA A 128 1.51 -1.26 -10.29
N VAL A 129 1.87 0.00 -10.51
CA VAL A 129 0.96 1.15 -10.37
C VAL A 129 -0.16 1.08 -11.41
N THR A 130 0.16 0.74 -12.66
CA THR A 130 -0.86 0.63 -13.73
C THR A 130 -1.86 -0.49 -13.42
N ILE A 131 -1.39 -1.67 -13.03
CA ILE A 131 -2.26 -2.77 -12.59
C ILE A 131 -3.09 -2.33 -11.39
N GLY A 132 -2.46 -1.68 -10.41
CA GLY A 132 -3.13 -1.17 -9.23
C GLY A 132 -4.28 -0.22 -9.56
N TYR A 133 -4.03 0.74 -10.45
CA TYR A 133 -5.02 1.69 -10.94
C TYR A 133 -6.16 1.00 -11.68
N LEU A 134 -5.86 0.05 -12.58
CA LEU A 134 -6.89 -0.67 -13.33
C LEU A 134 -7.78 -1.53 -12.44
N VAL A 135 -7.19 -2.22 -11.46
CA VAL A 135 -7.92 -3.03 -10.47
C VAL A 135 -8.78 -2.13 -9.59
N TYR A 136 -8.22 -1.03 -9.07
CA TYR A 136 -8.97 -0.05 -8.28
C TYR A 136 -10.17 0.47 -9.08
N ARG A 137 -9.96 0.93 -10.32
CA ARG A 137 -11.04 1.42 -11.19
C ARG A 137 -12.13 0.38 -11.43
N LYS A 138 -11.80 -0.91 -11.53
CA LYS A 138 -12.79 -1.98 -11.70
C LYS A 138 -13.59 -2.21 -10.42
N MET A 139 -12.96 -2.12 -9.25
CA MET A 139 -13.61 -2.31 -7.95
C MET A 139 -14.55 -1.16 -7.58
N THR A 140 -14.18 0.10 -7.87
CA THR A 140 -14.99 1.28 -7.48
C THR A 140 -16.10 1.63 -8.47
N ARG A 141 -16.12 1.05 -9.68
CA ARG A 141 -17.15 1.29 -10.71
C ARG A 141 -18.59 0.96 -10.27
N GLY A 142 -18.77 0.12 -9.24
CA GLY A 142 -20.07 -0.19 -8.67
C GLY A 142 -20.72 0.99 -7.93
N ASP A 143 -19.91 1.81 -7.25
CA ASP A 143 -20.38 2.93 -6.43
C ASP A 143 -20.92 4.09 -7.30
N ASP A 144 -20.28 4.38 -8.44
CA ASP A 144 -20.71 5.44 -9.38
C ASP A 144 -22.05 5.15 -10.07
N THR A 145 -22.36 3.87 -10.27
CA THR A 145 -23.59 3.44 -10.96
C THR A 145 -24.80 3.54 -10.04
N ALA A 146 -24.63 3.25 -8.75
CA ALA A 146 -25.66 3.38 -7.73
C ALA A 146 -26.04 4.85 -7.48
N GLY A 147 -25.05 5.76 -7.40
CA GLY A 147 -25.30 7.20 -7.20
C GLY A 147 -26.06 7.85 -8.35
N ARG A 148 -25.77 7.45 -9.60
CA ARG A 148 -26.53 7.92 -10.78
C ARG A 148 -27.97 7.43 -10.79
N GLY A 149 -28.22 6.20 -10.33
CA GLY A 149 -29.58 5.67 -10.20
C GLY A 149 -30.42 6.50 -9.24
N ILE A 150 -29.89 6.79 -8.05
CA ILE A 150 -30.58 7.59 -7.02
C ILE A 150 -30.83 9.02 -7.52
N ALA A 151 -29.85 9.66 -8.17
CA ALA A 151 -30.03 11.00 -8.74
C ALA A 151 -31.09 11.03 -9.87
N ALA A 152 -31.13 9.98 -10.71
CA ALA A 152 -32.16 9.85 -11.74
C ALA A 152 -33.56 9.58 -11.15
N PHE A 153 -33.67 8.86 -10.03
CA PHE A 153 -34.93 8.69 -9.30
C PHE A 153 -35.35 9.97 -8.53
N ALA A 154 -34.41 10.80 -8.11
CA ALA A 154 -34.66 12.06 -7.41
C ALA A 154 -35.06 13.22 -8.36
N GLY A 155 -35.01 13.02 -9.68
CA GLY A 155 -35.46 14.00 -10.66
C GLY A 155 -34.54 15.22 -10.81
N GLU A 156 -33.29 15.15 -10.35
CA GLU A 156 -32.31 16.25 -10.42
C GLU A 156 -31.48 16.23 -11.72
N ALA A 157 -32.11 15.89 -12.86
CA ALA A 157 -31.48 15.92 -14.19
C ALA A 157 -31.97 17.10 -15.03
#